data_AF-A0A957RMT7-F1
#
_entry.id   AF-A0A957RMT7-F1
#
_cell.length_a   1.000
_cell.length_b   1.000
_cell.length_c   1.000
_cell.angle_alpha   90.00
_cell.angle_beta   90.00
_cell.angle_gamma   90.00
#
_symmetry.space_group_name_H-M   'P 1'
#
loop_
_entity.id
_entity.type
_entity.pdbx_description
1 polymer ?
#
loop_
_entity_poly.entity_id
_entity_poly.type
_entity_poly.pdbx_seq_one_letter_code
_entity_poly.pdbx_strand_id
1 'polypeptide(L)'
;MTADYAGTPNVLGSISSGVVQTVNTASQTITFDALADKQYGAAAFTVTATASSGLTVTFASMTPAVCTVSGPTVSLVANGACTIRASQGGNSNYYSAANVERSFNVTCADSVVVNNAADSGYRTLRGAVANVCDGGTVSFDAALDNQTIVLTGGQIAITKTVTIDGP
;
A
#
# COMPACT_ATOMS: atom_id res chain seq x y z
N MET A 1 -22.40 -10.99 -36.24
CA MET A 1 -23.45 -12.01 -36.03
C MET A 1 -24.29 -12.02 -37.28
N THR A 2 -24.26 -13.10 -38.08
CA THR A 2 -25.07 -13.24 -39.30
C THR A 2 -26.08 -14.36 -39.09
N ALA A 3 -27.30 -14.14 -39.56
CA ALA A 3 -28.35 -15.16 -39.61
C ALA A 3 -28.81 -15.23 -41.06
N ASP A 4 -28.41 -16.29 -41.77
CA ASP A 4 -28.77 -16.49 -43.16
C ASP A 4 -29.92 -17.49 -43.26
N TYR A 5 -30.88 -17.21 -44.13
CA TYR A 5 -31.96 -18.14 -44.47
C TYR A 5 -31.82 -18.54 -45.93
N ALA A 6 -31.61 -19.84 -46.18
CA ALA A 6 -31.31 -20.37 -47.51
C ALA A 6 -32.46 -20.25 -48.54
N GLY A 7 -33.65 -19.83 -48.12
CA GLY A 7 -34.81 -19.70 -49.00
C GLY A 7 -35.56 -21.01 -49.28
N THR A 8 -36.64 -20.93 -50.06
CA THR A 8 -37.36 -22.06 -50.67
C THR A 8 -37.54 -21.78 -52.16
N PRO A 9 -37.96 -22.74 -53.02
CA PRO A 9 -38.02 -22.53 -54.48
C PRO A 9 -38.85 -21.31 -54.95
N ASN A 10 -39.74 -20.77 -54.11
CA ASN A 10 -40.60 -19.62 -54.42
C ASN A 10 -40.28 -18.35 -53.62
N VAL A 11 -39.23 -18.36 -52.78
CA VAL A 11 -38.79 -17.18 -52.01
C VAL A 11 -37.26 -17.10 -52.03
N LEU A 12 -36.73 -15.99 -52.56
CA LEU A 12 -35.29 -15.72 -52.57
C LEU A 12 -34.75 -15.72 -51.13
N GLY A 13 -33.67 -16.48 -50.89
CA GLY A 13 -33.00 -16.52 -49.59
C GLY A 13 -32.50 -15.14 -49.15
N SER A 14 -32.50 -14.88 -47.85
CA SER A 14 -31.93 -13.66 -47.30
C SER A 14 -30.48 -13.90 -46.90
N ILE A 15 -29.57 -13.06 -47.41
CA ILE A 15 -28.20 -12.98 -46.90
C ILE A 15 -28.13 -11.87 -45.85
N SER A 16 -27.55 -12.16 -44.70
CA SER A 16 -27.22 -11.19 -43.67
C SER A 16 -25.82 -10.66 -43.93
N SER A 17 -25.69 -9.34 -44.13
CA SER A 17 -24.37 -8.70 -44.19
C SER A 17 -23.80 -8.62 -42.77
N GLY A 18 -22.75 -9.39 -42.50
CA GLY A 18 -22.05 -9.37 -41.23
C GLY A 18 -21.36 -8.02 -41.03
N VAL A 19 -21.95 -7.16 -40.21
CA VAL A 19 -21.25 -5.96 -39.72
C VAL A 19 -20.17 -6.41 -38.75
N VAL A 20 -18.91 -6.11 -39.07
CA VAL A 20 -17.81 -6.18 -38.10
C VAL A 20 -18.00 -5.02 -37.14
N GLN A 21 -18.41 -5.31 -35.90
CA GLN A 21 -18.50 -4.31 -34.85
C GLN A 21 -17.16 -4.29 -34.11
N THR A 22 -16.33 -3.30 -34.39
CA THR A 22 -15.08 -3.10 -33.65
C THR A 22 -15.41 -2.49 -32.29
N VAL A 23 -15.36 -3.29 -31.23
CA VAL A 23 -15.46 -2.77 -29.85
C VAL A 23 -14.09 -2.20 -29.49
N ASN A 24 -13.96 -0.88 -29.52
CA ASN A 24 -12.74 -0.22 -29.05
C ASN A 24 -12.74 -0.19 -27.52
N THR A 25 -11.63 -0.61 -26.90
CA THR A 25 -11.40 -0.46 -25.46
C THR A 25 -11.37 1.02 -25.07
N ALA A 26 -12.07 1.38 -23.99
CA ALA A 26 -12.12 2.73 -23.46
C ALA A 26 -10.89 3.04 -22.60
N SER A 27 -10.46 4.31 -22.57
CA SER A 27 -9.49 4.77 -21.57
C SER A 27 -10.15 4.91 -20.20
N GLN A 28 -9.34 4.88 -19.15
CA GLN A 28 -9.79 5.04 -17.77
C GLN A 28 -8.73 5.72 -16.91
N THR A 29 -9.18 6.28 -15.79
CA THR A 29 -8.35 7.01 -14.82
C THR A 29 -8.55 6.45 -13.42
N ILE A 30 -7.58 6.70 -12.54
CA ILE A 30 -7.67 6.41 -11.10
C ILE A 30 -7.80 7.72 -10.34
N THR A 31 -8.78 7.80 -9.44
CA THR A 31 -8.87 8.83 -8.42
C THR A 31 -8.37 8.25 -7.11
N PHE A 32 -7.25 8.78 -6.61
CA PHE A 32 -6.68 8.43 -5.32
C PHE A 32 -6.40 9.73 -4.57
N ASP A 33 -7.09 9.97 -3.47
CA ASP A 33 -7.00 11.22 -2.72
C ASP A 33 -5.70 11.31 -1.91
N ALA A 34 -5.34 12.53 -1.52
CA ALA A 34 -4.17 12.74 -0.66
C ALA A 34 -4.35 12.01 0.68
N LEU A 35 -3.26 11.41 1.15
CA LEU A 35 -3.24 10.72 2.43
C LEU A 35 -2.76 11.67 3.51
N ALA A 36 -3.42 11.66 4.66
CA ALA A 36 -2.99 12.44 5.81
C ALA A 36 -1.77 11.81 6.46
N ASP A 37 -0.88 12.66 6.97
CA ASP A 37 0.28 12.25 7.75
C ASP A 37 -0.12 11.41 8.96
N LYS A 38 0.78 10.52 9.37
CA LYS A 38 0.58 9.60 10.48
C LYS A 38 1.78 9.64 11.41
N GLN A 39 1.55 9.33 12.67
CA GLN A 39 2.64 9.13 13.62
C GLN A 39 3.09 7.68 13.61
N TYR A 40 4.40 7.44 13.77
CA TYR A 40 4.91 6.10 14.03
C TYR A 40 4.18 5.48 15.23
N GLY A 41 3.81 4.20 15.13
CA GLY A 41 3.03 3.53 16.17
C GLY A 41 1.51 3.64 15.99
N ALA A 42 1.01 4.48 15.08
CA ALA A 42 -0.40 4.49 14.72
C ALA A 42 -0.88 3.12 14.23
N ALA A 43 -2.14 2.79 14.51
CA ALA A 43 -2.75 1.56 14.05
C ALA A 43 -2.76 1.48 12.51
N ALA A 44 -2.75 0.25 11.99
CA ALA A 44 -2.92 0.02 10.56
C ALA A 44 -4.23 0.64 10.07
N PHE A 45 -4.20 1.20 8.87
CA PHE A 45 -5.33 1.92 8.30
C PHE A 45 -5.55 1.53 6.85
N THR A 46 -6.77 1.69 6.36
CA THR A 46 -7.13 1.34 4.98
C THR A 46 -7.05 2.56 4.07
N VAL A 47 -6.59 2.36 2.84
CA VAL A 47 -6.64 3.35 1.76
C VAL A 47 -7.70 2.99 0.73
N THR A 48 -8.24 4.01 0.04
CA THR A 48 -9.27 3.86 -0.97
C THR A 48 -8.92 4.65 -2.22
N ALA A 49 -9.20 4.06 -3.38
CA ALA A 49 -9.06 4.68 -4.68
C ALA A 49 -10.13 4.10 -5.62
N THR A 50 -10.56 4.90 -6.59
CA THR A 50 -11.63 4.55 -7.52
C THR A 50 -11.12 4.62 -8.95
N ALA A 51 -11.37 3.58 -9.75
CA ALA A 51 -11.14 3.64 -11.19
C ALA A 51 -12.43 4.10 -11.90
N SER A 52 -12.31 4.95 -12.93
CA SER A 52 -13.46 5.42 -13.70
C SER A 52 -14.20 4.30 -14.46
N SER A 53 -13.55 3.14 -14.63
CA SER A 53 -14.13 1.91 -15.18
C SER A 53 -14.98 1.11 -14.18
N GLY A 54 -14.93 1.45 -12.89
CA GLY A 54 -15.51 0.63 -11.82
C GLY A 54 -14.73 -0.65 -11.48
N LEU A 55 -13.59 -0.89 -12.13
CA LEU A 55 -12.73 -2.04 -11.85
C LEU A 55 -11.94 -1.85 -10.55
N THR A 56 -11.63 -2.97 -9.88
CA THR A 56 -10.89 -2.96 -8.61
C THR A 56 -9.49 -2.37 -8.78
N VAL A 57 -9.13 -1.46 -7.86
CA VAL A 57 -7.80 -0.88 -7.76
C VAL A 57 -6.96 -1.70 -6.78
N THR A 58 -5.71 -1.96 -7.14
CA THR A 58 -4.72 -2.63 -6.28
C THR A 58 -3.72 -1.62 -5.73
N PHE A 59 -3.21 -1.87 -4.52
CA PHE A 59 -2.26 -0.99 -3.85
C PHE A 59 -0.92 -1.68 -3.63
N ALA A 60 0.16 -0.90 -3.71
CA ALA A 60 1.50 -1.34 -3.36
C ALA A 60 2.27 -0.21 -2.65
N SER A 61 3.13 -0.58 -1.70
CA SER A 61 4.10 0.38 -1.13
C SER A 61 5.29 0.54 -2.05
N MET A 62 5.66 1.78 -2.33
CA MET A 62 6.91 2.15 -3.01
C MET A 62 8.05 2.35 -2.01
N THR A 63 7.75 2.37 -0.72
CA THR A 63 8.70 2.59 0.38
C THR A 63 8.49 1.53 1.49
N PRO A 64 8.72 0.23 1.21
CA PRO A 64 8.45 -0.87 2.15
C PRO A 64 9.21 -0.76 3.47
N ALA A 65 10.34 -0.06 3.50
CA ALA A 65 11.10 0.23 4.72
C ALA A 65 10.38 1.21 5.67
N VAL A 66 9.46 2.05 5.15
CA VAL A 66 8.70 3.04 5.91
C VAL A 66 7.27 2.55 6.19
N CYS A 67 6.64 1.89 5.21
CA CYS A 67 5.28 1.38 5.32
C CYS A 67 5.07 0.18 4.39
N THR A 68 4.29 -0.80 4.84
CA THR A 68 3.90 -1.97 4.03
C THR A 68 2.43 -1.91 3.69
N VAL A 69 2.04 -2.59 2.60
CA VAL A 69 0.66 -2.64 2.13
C VAL A 69 0.27 -4.10 1.90
N SER A 70 -0.87 -4.51 2.44
CA SER A 70 -1.50 -5.81 2.20
C SER A 70 -2.97 -5.61 1.88
N GLY A 71 -3.36 -5.89 0.64
CA GLY A 71 -4.66 -5.46 0.12
C GLY A 71 -4.76 -3.93 0.17
N PRO A 72 -5.82 -3.35 0.79
CA PRO A 72 -5.93 -1.90 1.02
C PRO A 72 -5.32 -1.46 2.36
N THR A 73 -4.81 -2.38 3.18
CA THR A 73 -4.35 -2.07 4.54
C THR A 73 -2.89 -1.67 4.55
N VAL A 74 -2.61 -0.50 5.11
CA VAL A 74 -1.29 0.08 5.29
C VAL A 74 -0.83 -0.12 6.73
N SER A 75 0.38 -0.64 6.90
CA SER A 75 1.04 -0.80 8.20
C SER A 75 2.34 0.01 8.21
N LEU A 76 2.52 0.83 9.25
CA LEU A 76 3.72 1.66 9.41
C LEU A 76 4.88 0.84 9.96
N VAL A 77 6.09 1.07 9.42
CA VAL A 77 7.31 0.35 9.77
C VAL A 77 8.38 1.29 10.34
N ALA A 78 8.48 2.51 9.82
CA ALA A 78 9.41 3.54 10.28
C ALA A 78 8.85 4.95 10.00
N ASN A 79 9.45 5.97 10.61
CA ASN A 79 9.25 7.37 10.27
C ASN A 79 9.95 7.72 8.94
N GLY A 80 9.45 8.75 8.27
CA GLY A 80 9.90 9.14 6.93
C GLY A 80 8.75 9.20 5.92
N ALA A 81 9.08 9.40 4.65
CA ALA A 81 8.09 9.50 3.58
C ALA A 81 7.58 8.10 3.20
N CYS A 82 6.27 7.85 3.38
CA CYS A 82 5.60 6.67 2.90
C CYS A 82 4.92 6.98 1.56
N THR A 83 5.24 6.23 0.50
CA THR A 83 4.62 6.39 -0.82
C THR A 83 3.86 5.14 -1.20
N ILE A 84 2.56 5.31 -1.53
CA ILE A 84 1.67 4.23 -1.93
C ILE A 84 1.24 4.45 -3.38
N ARG A 85 1.32 3.40 -4.18
CA ARG A 85 0.85 3.37 -5.56
C ARG A 85 -0.50 2.68 -5.64
N ALA A 86 -1.44 3.33 -6.33
CA ALA A 86 -2.69 2.76 -6.79
C ALA A 86 -2.57 2.38 -8.29
N SER A 87 -2.97 1.16 -8.63
CA SER A 87 -2.84 0.59 -9.97
C SER A 87 -4.13 -0.10 -10.41
N GLN A 88 -4.42 -0.03 -11.71
CA GLN A 88 -5.55 -0.69 -12.34
C GLN A 88 -5.10 -1.17 -13.73
N GLY A 89 -5.21 -2.48 -13.99
CA GLY A 89 -4.62 -3.13 -15.17
C GLY A 89 -5.49 -3.24 -16.43
N GLY A 90 -6.72 -2.71 -16.41
CA GLY A 90 -7.67 -2.83 -17.52
C GLY A 90 -8.40 -4.17 -17.59
N ASN A 91 -9.14 -4.37 -18.68
CA ASN A 91 -9.78 -5.62 -19.09
C ASN A 91 -10.12 -5.55 -20.61
N SER A 92 -10.97 -6.45 -21.11
CA SER A 92 -11.40 -6.47 -22.52
C SER A 92 -12.12 -5.19 -22.99
N ASN A 93 -12.61 -4.37 -22.07
CA ASN A 93 -13.40 -3.16 -22.35
C ASN A 93 -12.63 -1.87 -22.01
N TYR A 94 -11.55 -1.95 -21.22
CA TYR A 94 -10.79 -0.80 -20.77
C TYR A 94 -9.27 -1.02 -20.81
N TYR A 95 -8.51 -0.02 -21.26
CA TYR A 95 -7.04 -0.02 -21.16
C TYR A 95 -6.57 0.09 -19.72
N SER A 96 -5.35 -0.36 -19.40
CA SER A 96 -4.72 -0.06 -18.09
C SER A 96 -4.73 1.43 -17.80
N ALA A 97 -5.12 1.82 -16.58
CA ALA A 97 -5.03 3.21 -16.15
C ALA A 97 -3.58 3.58 -15.83
N ALA A 98 -3.25 4.87 -15.93
CA ALA A 98 -1.99 5.38 -15.39
C ALA A 98 -1.97 5.22 -13.86
N ASN A 99 -0.83 4.77 -13.32
CA ASN A 99 -0.66 4.64 -11.88
C ASN A 99 -0.74 6.00 -11.20
N VAL A 100 -1.35 6.05 -10.02
CA VAL A 100 -1.40 7.25 -9.18
C VAL A 100 -0.70 6.96 -7.87
N GLU A 101 0.28 7.79 -7.52
CA GLU A 101 1.05 7.66 -6.28
C GLU A 101 0.66 8.76 -5.29
N ARG A 102 0.58 8.39 -4.02
CA ARG A 102 0.35 9.32 -2.91
C ARG A 102 1.39 9.10 -1.83
N SER A 103 2.04 10.19 -1.48
CA SER A 103 3.03 10.25 -0.41
C SER A 103 2.43 10.97 0.79
N PHE A 104 2.74 10.48 1.98
CA PHE A 104 2.47 11.14 3.26
C PHE A 104 3.65 10.93 4.20
N ASN A 105 3.76 11.78 5.21
CA ASN A 105 4.83 11.68 6.18
C ASN A 105 4.40 10.81 7.35
N VAL A 106 5.29 9.88 7.70
CA VAL A 106 5.27 9.19 8.99
C VAL A 106 6.17 9.96 9.94
N THR A 107 5.60 10.64 10.92
CA THR A 107 6.35 11.40 11.92
C THR A 107 6.91 10.48 13.00
N CYS A 108 7.93 10.95 13.72
CA CYS A 108 8.42 10.26 14.91
C CYS A 108 7.35 10.19 16.01
N ALA A 109 7.53 9.29 16.97
CA ALA A 109 6.66 9.19 18.15
C ALA A 109 7.37 9.70 19.41
N ASP A 110 6.65 10.40 20.28
CA ASP A 110 7.20 10.88 21.56
C ASP A 110 7.51 9.74 22.53
N SER A 111 6.78 8.63 22.41
CA SER A 111 7.02 7.40 23.15
C SER A 111 6.97 6.19 22.22
N VAL A 112 7.95 5.31 22.34
CA VAL A 112 7.99 4.03 21.62
C VAL A 112 8.23 2.88 22.58
N VAL A 113 7.35 1.88 22.53
CA VAL A 113 7.52 0.63 23.28
C VAL A 113 8.20 -0.42 22.41
N VAL A 114 9.34 -0.93 22.88
CA VAL A 114 10.04 -2.09 22.32
C VAL A 114 9.30 -3.34 22.76
N ASN A 115 8.79 -4.12 21.81
CA ASN A 115 8.09 -5.37 22.08
C ASN A 115 8.63 -6.56 21.26
N ASN A 116 9.77 -6.35 20.59
CA ASN A 116 10.41 -7.32 19.73
C ASN A 116 11.90 -7.38 20.05
N ALA A 117 12.37 -8.55 20.50
CA ALA A 117 13.76 -8.78 20.87
C ALA A 117 14.72 -8.92 19.66
N ALA A 118 14.20 -8.91 18.43
CA ALA A 118 15.04 -8.86 17.24
C ALA A 118 15.83 -7.55 17.15
N ASP A 119 16.95 -7.56 16.43
CA ASP A 119 17.81 -6.38 16.24
C ASP A 119 17.25 -5.37 15.22
N SER A 120 16.43 -5.83 14.26
CA SER A 120 15.89 -4.97 13.19
C SER A 120 14.42 -5.24 12.93
N GLY A 121 13.71 -4.20 12.46
CA GLY A 121 12.29 -4.27 12.13
C GLY A 121 11.44 -3.40 13.07
N TYR A 122 10.13 -3.46 12.86
CA TYR A 122 9.16 -2.69 13.63
C TYR A 122 9.22 -3.03 15.12
N ARG A 123 9.25 -2.00 15.98
CA ARG A 123 9.29 -2.08 17.45
C ARG A 123 10.43 -2.92 18.05
N THR A 124 11.53 -3.07 17.32
CA THR A 124 12.83 -3.50 17.88
C THR A 124 13.50 -2.36 18.66
N LEU A 125 14.52 -2.64 19.47
CA LEU A 125 15.28 -1.59 20.16
C LEU A 125 15.89 -0.59 19.16
N ARG A 126 16.52 -1.08 18.09
CA ARG A 126 17.06 -0.25 17.01
C ARG A 126 15.97 0.57 16.33
N GLY A 127 14.84 -0.08 16.01
CA GLY A 127 13.68 0.58 15.44
C GLY A 127 13.14 1.67 16.36
N ALA A 128 13.02 1.42 17.66
CA ALA A 128 12.48 2.37 18.61
C ALA A 128 13.36 3.61 18.72
N VAL A 129 14.67 3.44 18.88
CA VAL A 129 15.64 4.55 18.93
C VAL A 129 15.64 5.35 17.61
N ALA A 130 15.52 4.69 16.46
CA ALA A 130 15.46 5.37 15.17
C ALA A 130 14.18 6.21 15.02
N ASN A 131 13.05 5.71 15.53
CA ASN A 131 11.71 6.28 15.30
C ASN A 131 11.18 7.18 16.41
N VAL A 132 11.79 7.18 17.61
CA VAL A 132 11.45 8.10 18.70
C VAL A 132 11.83 9.54 18.35
N CYS A 133 11.04 10.53 18.76
CA CYS A 133 11.37 11.94 18.60
C CYS A 133 12.56 12.34 19.48
N ASP A 134 13.21 13.46 19.16
CA ASP A 134 14.23 14.06 20.04
C ASP A 134 13.59 14.49 21.36
N GLY A 135 14.19 14.08 22.48
CA GLY A 135 13.62 14.23 23.83
C GLY A 135 12.55 13.17 24.18
N GLY A 136 12.25 12.24 23.30
CA GLY A 136 11.25 11.21 23.54
C GLY A 136 11.74 10.04 24.40
N THR A 137 10.82 9.12 24.70
CA THR A 137 11.05 7.97 25.59
C THR A 137 10.96 6.65 24.84
N VAL A 138 11.93 5.77 25.06
CA VAL A 138 11.87 4.36 24.66
C VAL A 138 11.65 3.53 25.92
N SER A 139 10.54 2.79 25.95
CA SER A 139 10.21 1.86 27.04
C SER A 139 10.23 0.42 26.53
N PHE A 140 10.27 -0.55 27.43
CA PHE A 140 10.22 -1.98 27.07
C PHE A 140 8.90 -2.60 27.52
N ASP A 141 8.35 -3.46 26.69
CA ASP A 141 7.19 -4.28 27.04
C ASP A 141 7.59 -5.33 28.09
N ALA A 142 6.75 -5.55 29.10
CA ALA A 142 7.01 -6.54 30.16
C ALA A 142 7.19 -7.97 29.62
N ALA A 143 6.70 -8.28 28.42
CA ALA A 143 6.98 -9.55 27.76
C ALA A 143 8.48 -9.76 27.46
N LEU A 144 9.29 -8.70 27.47
CA LEU A 144 10.75 -8.75 27.28
C LEU A 144 11.54 -8.89 28.58
N ASP A 145 10.88 -9.00 29.74
CA ASP A 145 11.56 -9.15 31.03
C ASP A 145 12.51 -10.37 31.00
N ASN A 146 13.74 -10.17 31.48
CA ASN A 146 14.84 -11.16 31.48
C ASN A 146 15.26 -11.68 30.09
N GLN A 147 14.81 -11.07 28.99
CA GLN A 147 15.29 -11.39 27.66
C GLN A 147 16.57 -10.62 27.33
N THR A 148 17.43 -11.23 26.52
CA THR A 148 18.61 -10.57 25.95
C THR A 148 18.31 -10.13 24.53
N ILE A 149 18.46 -8.83 24.24
CA ILE A 149 18.42 -8.30 22.88
C ILE A 149 19.85 -8.35 22.32
N VAL A 150 20.09 -9.28 21.39
CA VAL A 150 21.41 -9.42 20.73
C VAL A 150 21.46 -8.49 19.53
N LEU A 151 22.46 -7.60 19.50
CA LEU A 151 22.70 -6.72 18.35
C LEU A 151 23.59 -7.42 17.33
N THR A 152 23.08 -7.60 16.12
CA THR A 152 23.75 -8.33 15.02
C THR A 152 24.20 -7.41 13.88
N GLY A 153 23.54 -6.27 13.71
CA GLY A 153 23.79 -5.23 12.72
C GLY A 153 24.72 -4.14 13.23
N GLY A 154 25.54 -4.45 14.25
CA GLY A 154 26.49 -3.54 14.86
C GLY A 154 25.87 -2.60 15.89
N GLN A 155 26.49 -1.43 16.06
CA GLN A 155 26.16 -0.46 17.11
C GLN A 155 24.83 0.23 16.83
N ILE A 156 24.17 0.73 17.89
CA ILE A 156 23.03 1.65 17.78
C ILE A 156 23.57 3.07 17.89
N ALA A 157 23.39 3.87 16.83
CA ALA A 157 23.75 5.28 16.86
C ALA A 157 22.68 6.08 17.60
N ILE A 158 23.09 6.77 18.67
CA ILE A 158 22.23 7.74 19.37
C ILE A 158 22.56 9.12 18.81
N THR A 159 21.67 9.66 17.99
CA THR A 159 21.84 10.97 17.33
C THR A 159 20.86 12.02 17.85
N LYS A 160 20.12 11.70 18.92
CA LYS A 160 19.07 12.53 19.52
C LYS A 160 19.05 12.27 21.04
N THR A 161 18.45 13.18 21.80
CA THR A 161 18.18 12.96 23.23
C THR A 161 17.11 11.89 23.35
N VAL A 162 17.37 10.84 24.11
CA VAL A 162 16.39 9.76 24.34
C VAL A 162 16.42 9.38 25.81
N THR A 163 15.24 9.30 26.42
CA THR A 163 15.06 8.65 27.73
C THR A 163 14.85 7.16 27.48
N ILE A 164 15.66 6.31 28.10
CA ILE A 164 15.43 4.87 28.12
C ILE A 164 14.81 4.52 29.46
N ASP A 165 13.56 4.07 29.43
CA ASP A 165 12.80 3.71 30.62
C ASP A 165 12.67 2.18 30.67
N GLY A 166 13.35 1.57 31.64
CA GLY A 166 13.28 0.13 31.88
C GLY A 166 12.07 -0.25 32.73
N PRO A 167 11.64 -1.51 32.69
CA PRO A 167 10.76 -2.06 33.72
C PRO A 167 11.44 -2.09 35.11
#